data_AF-A0A2P4PPM1-F1
#
_entry.id   AF-A0A2P4PPM1-F1
#
_cell.length_a   1.000
_cell.length_b   1.000
_cell.length_c   1.000
_cell.angle_alpha   90.00
_cell.angle_beta   90.00
_cell.angle_gamma   90.00
#
_symmetry.space_group_name_H-M   'P 1'
#
loop_
_entity.id
_entity.type
_entity.pdbx_description
1 polymer ?
#
loop_
_entity_poly.entity_id
_entity_poly.type
_entity_poly.pdbx_seq_one_letter_code
_entity_poly.pdbx_strand_id
1 'polypeptide(L)'
;MESIEGGQASSSRTPGVDINAIGTIDGTSIYDVDLDSFEDKPWRKPGADITDYFNYGFNEYTWKAYCAKQKQMREDQHQRKKIHASFLSFD
;
A
#
# COMPACT_ATOMS: atom_id res chain seq x y z
N MET A 1 -3.36 -12.62 -54.04
CA MET A 1 -2.79 -13.45 -52.96
C MET A 1 -1.75 -12.57 -52.26
N GLU A 2 -2.20 -11.40 -51.81
CA GLU A 2 -2.65 -11.10 -50.43
C GLU A 2 -1.45 -10.59 -49.61
N SER A 3 -1.47 -9.27 -49.40
CA SER A 3 -0.56 -8.51 -48.56
C SER A 3 -0.67 -9.01 -47.12
N ILE A 4 0.47 -9.22 -46.44
CA ILE A 4 0.46 -9.43 -44.98
C ILE A 4 1.04 -8.18 -44.33
N GLU A 5 0.14 -7.47 -43.66
CA GLU A 5 0.32 -6.23 -42.94
C GLU A 5 1.20 -6.39 -41.69
N GLY A 6 1.77 -5.26 -41.27
CA GLY A 6 2.71 -5.17 -40.16
C GLY A 6 2.15 -5.69 -38.83
N GLY A 7 2.87 -6.65 -38.25
CA GLY A 7 2.74 -7.00 -36.84
C GLY A 7 3.41 -5.92 -35.99
N GLN A 8 2.62 -4.92 -35.60
CA GLN A 8 2.97 -3.95 -34.58
C GLN A 8 3.22 -4.71 -33.27
N ALA A 9 4.48 -4.81 -32.85
CA ALA A 9 4.83 -5.32 -31.53
C ALA A 9 4.15 -4.40 -30.51
N SER A 10 3.02 -4.83 -29.97
CA SER A 10 2.37 -4.19 -28.82
C SER A 10 3.32 -4.36 -27.64
N SER A 11 4.22 -3.40 -27.46
CA SER A 11 4.83 -3.15 -26.18
C SER A 11 3.69 -2.83 -25.22
N SER A 12 3.21 -3.86 -24.53
CA SER A 12 2.39 -3.71 -23.34
C SER A 12 3.24 -2.93 -22.35
N ARG A 13 3.14 -1.59 -22.41
CA ARG A 13 3.59 -0.72 -21.34
C ARG A 13 2.87 -1.23 -20.10
N THR A 14 3.62 -1.90 -19.23
CA THR A 14 3.16 -2.14 -17.87
C THR A 14 2.68 -0.79 -17.37
N PRO A 15 1.40 -0.64 -16.98
CA PRO A 15 0.95 0.57 -16.31
C PRO A 15 1.95 0.82 -15.19
N GLY A 16 2.55 2.01 -15.16
CA GLY A 16 3.54 2.35 -14.15
C GLY A 16 2.94 2.05 -12.78
N VAL A 17 3.64 1.26 -11.97
CA VAL A 17 3.23 1.03 -10.59
C VAL A 17 3.42 2.35 -9.86
N ASP A 18 2.33 2.97 -9.42
CA ASP A 18 2.42 4.13 -8.54
C ASP A 18 2.94 3.68 -7.18
N ILE A 19 4.23 3.93 -6.95
CA ILE A 19 4.94 3.58 -5.71
C ILE A 19 4.35 4.33 -4.51
N ASN A 20 3.64 5.44 -4.73
CA ASN A 20 3.06 6.26 -3.68
C ASN A 20 1.59 5.92 -3.38
N ALA A 21 0.97 5.08 -4.21
CA ALA A 21 -0.40 4.64 -3.98
C ALA A 21 -0.48 3.78 -2.72
N ILE A 22 -1.50 4.04 -1.91
CA ILE A 22 -1.78 3.22 -0.73
C ILE A 22 -2.39 1.91 -1.22
N GLY A 23 -1.80 0.78 -0.82
CA GLY A 23 -2.42 -0.52 -1.04
C GLY A 23 -3.78 -0.60 -0.35
N THR A 24 -4.74 -1.29 -0.97
CA THR A 24 -6.04 -1.56 -0.36
C THR A 24 -6.30 -3.05 -0.30
N ILE A 25 -6.95 -3.50 0.77
CA ILE A 25 -7.52 -4.85 0.91
C ILE A 25 -9.03 -4.67 1.03
N ASP A 26 -9.80 -5.23 0.11
CA ASP A 26 -11.27 -5.10 0.08
C ASP A 26 -11.78 -3.65 0.20
N GLY A 27 -11.05 -2.70 -0.40
CA GLY A 27 -11.37 -1.26 -0.35
C GLY A 27 -10.92 -0.53 0.93
N THR A 28 -10.35 -1.24 1.91
CA THR A 28 -9.78 -0.68 3.13
C THR A 28 -8.28 -0.45 2.95
N SER A 29 -7.78 0.72 3.37
CA SER A 29 -6.35 1.03 3.40
C SER A 29 -5.59 -0.02 4.22
N ILE A 30 -4.45 -0.52 3.70
CA ILE A 30 -3.63 -1.53 4.40
C ILE A 30 -3.19 -1.12 5.81
N TYR A 31 -3.21 0.17 6.13
CA TYR A 31 -2.87 0.70 7.46
C TYR A 31 -4.05 0.69 8.44
N ASP A 32 -5.28 0.59 7.94
CA ASP A 32 -6.52 0.56 8.73
C ASP A 32 -7.07 -0.86 8.92
N VAL A 33 -6.40 -1.85 8.33
CA VAL A 33 -6.77 -3.26 8.47
C VAL A 33 -6.44 -3.74 9.87
N ASP A 34 -7.46 -4.22 10.58
CA ASP A 34 -7.25 -4.87 11.87
C ASP A 34 -6.73 -6.30 11.67
N LEU A 35 -5.42 -6.48 11.88
CA LEU A 35 -4.81 -7.81 11.84
C LEU A 35 -5.39 -8.77 12.89
N ASP A 36 -6.02 -8.30 13.97
CA ASP A 36 -6.68 -9.16 14.96
C ASP A 36 -8.06 -9.63 14.55
N SER A 37 -8.67 -9.01 13.55
CA SER A 37 -9.97 -9.43 13.02
C SER A 37 -9.91 -10.69 12.14
N PHE A 38 -8.72 -11.08 11.65
CA PHE A 38 -8.58 -12.29 10.85
C PHE A 38 -8.72 -13.54 11.73
N GLU A 39 -9.66 -14.41 11.36
CA GLU A 39 -9.89 -15.70 12.03
C GLU A 39 -8.67 -16.62 11.90
N ASP A 40 -8.07 -16.66 10.72
CA ASP A 40 -6.89 -17.47 10.43
C ASP A 40 -5.64 -16.60 10.28
N LYS A 41 -4.62 -16.91 11.09
CA LYS A 41 -3.30 -16.28 11.04
C LYS A 41 -2.27 -17.35 10.69
N PRO A 42 -2.04 -17.64 9.40
CA PRO A 42 -1.18 -18.75 8.98
C PRO A 42 0.26 -18.61 9.50
N TRP A 43 0.75 -17.39 9.70
CA TRP A 43 2.05 -17.09 10.31
C TRP A 43 2.17 -17.47 11.80
N ARG A 44 1.07 -17.80 12.49
CA ARG A 44 1.08 -18.28 13.89
C ARG A 44 1.13 -19.82 13.99
N LYS A 45 1.07 -20.54 12.87
CA LYS A 45 1.09 -22.02 12.88
C LYS A 45 2.48 -22.55 13.23
N PRO A 46 2.59 -23.72 13.91
CA PRO A 46 3.87 -24.32 14.21
C PRO A 46 4.67 -24.58 12.92
N GLY A 47 5.94 -24.18 12.91
CA GLY A 47 6.83 -24.34 11.75
C GLY A 47 6.61 -23.32 10.63
N ALA A 48 5.69 -22.35 10.78
CA ALA A 48 5.61 -21.22 9.87
C ALA A 48 6.83 -20.31 10.02
N ASP A 49 7.42 -19.90 8.90
CA ASP A 49 8.42 -18.85 8.88
C ASP A 49 7.72 -17.49 8.82
N ILE A 50 8.12 -16.57 9.69
CA ILE A 50 7.54 -15.22 9.71
C ILE A 50 7.93 -14.41 8.46
N THR A 51 9.08 -14.72 7.85
CA THR A 51 9.62 -14.02 6.68
C THR A 51 8.84 -14.29 5.40
N ASP A 52 8.05 -15.37 5.36
CA ASP A 52 7.10 -15.66 4.29
C ASP A 52 5.94 -14.65 4.24
N TYR A 53 5.66 -13.97 5.35
CA TYR A 53 4.51 -13.07 5.50
C TYR A 53 4.92 -11.61 5.73
N PHE A 54 6.04 -11.37 6.43
CA PHE A 54 6.50 -10.04 6.78
C PHE A 54 7.90 -9.77 6.23
N ASN A 55 8.01 -8.71 5.44
CA ASN A 55 9.29 -8.25 4.88
C ASN A 55 10.03 -7.31 5.85
N TYR A 56 11.31 -7.04 5.55
CA TYR A 56 12.14 -6.07 6.28
C TYR A 56 12.36 -6.38 7.77
N GLY A 57 12.23 -7.66 8.16
CA GLY A 57 12.35 -8.07 9.56
C GLY A 57 11.17 -7.66 10.43
N PHE A 58 10.04 -7.27 9.82
CA PHE A 58 8.81 -7.08 10.57
C PHE A 58 8.25 -8.41 11.08
N ASN A 59 7.40 -8.28 12.09
CA ASN A 59 6.54 -9.32 12.62
C ASN A 59 5.17 -8.70 12.87
N GLU A 60 4.23 -9.49 13.38
CA GLU A 60 2.87 -9.03 13.64
C GLU A 60 2.81 -7.78 14.54
N TYR A 61 3.66 -7.69 15.56
CA TYR A 61 3.67 -6.56 16.50
C TYR A 61 4.27 -5.29 15.87
N THR A 62 5.43 -5.42 15.24
CA THR A 62 6.11 -4.27 14.63
C THR A 62 5.37 -3.74 13.41
N TRP A 63 4.68 -4.61 12.66
CA TRP A 63 3.78 -4.22 11.59
C TRP A 63 2.60 -3.38 12.10
N LYS A 64 1.92 -3.81 13.17
CA LYS A 64 0.82 -3.03 13.78
C LYS A 64 1.29 -1.65 14.24
N ALA A 65 2.45 -1.57 14.90
CA ALA A 65 3.03 -0.30 15.31
C ALA A 65 3.35 0.61 14.09
N TYR A 66 3.82 0.01 12.99
CA TYR A 66 4.07 0.74 11.75
C TYR A 66 2.77 1.28 11.12
N CYS A 67 1.70 0.48 11.07
CA CYS A 67 0.39 0.92 10.60
C CYS A 67 -0.13 2.13 11.40
N ALA A 68 -0.05 2.07 12.72
CA ALA A 68 -0.44 3.18 13.59
C ALA A 68 0.37 4.47 13.30
N LYS A 69 1.69 4.33 13.14
CA LYS A 69 2.56 5.45 12.76
C LYS A 69 2.22 6.03 11.38
N GLN A 70 1.94 5.18 10.40
CA GLN A 70 1.57 5.60 9.05
C GLN A 70 0.26 6.39 9.05
N LYS A 71 -0.73 5.93 9.82
CA LYS A 71 -2.00 6.64 10.00
C LYS A 71 -1.79 8.04 10.56
N GLN A 72 -1.05 8.15 11.67
CA GLN A 72 -0.74 9.44 12.29
C GLN A 72 0.00 10.38 11.32
N MET A 73 1.04 9.89 10.64
CA MET A 73 1.82 10.71 9.70
C MET A 73 0.96 11.28 8.57
N ARG A 74 -0.05 10.52 8.10
CA ARG A 74 -0.95 10.96 7.03
C ARG A 74 -1.96 11.99 7.53
N GLU A 75 -2.51 11.80 8.73
CA GLU A 75 -3.37 12.79 9.39
C GLU A 75 -2.61 14.11 9.59
N ASP A 76 -1.38 14.04 10.09
CA ASP A 76 -0.49 15.20 10.25
C ASP A 76 -0.20 15.88 8.92
N GLN A 77 0.13 15.12 7.86
CA GLN A 77 0.34 15.68 6.52
C GLN A 77 -0.90 16.37 5.96
N HIS A 78 -2.10 15.81 6.19
CA HIS A 78 -3.35 16.41 5.78
C HIS A 78 -3.60 17.74 6.49
N GLN A 79 -3.36 17.79 7.81
CA GLN A 79 -3.45 19.02 8.60
C GLN A 79 -2.46 20.08 8.11
N ARG A 80 -1.19 19.70 7.86
CA ARG A 80 -0.17 20.61 7.34
C ARG A 80 -0.54 21.17 5.97
N LYS A 81 -1.08 20.36 5.07
CA LYS A 81 -1.58 20.82 3.76
C LYS A 81 -2.75 21.79 3.91
N LYS A 82 -3.69 21.53 4.83
CA LYS A 82 -4.80 22.45 5.13
C LYS A 82 -4.32 23.80 5.65
N ILE A 83 -3.40 23.80 6.61
CA ILE A 83 -2.82 25.03 7.17
C ILE A 83 -2.09 25.80 6.05
N HIS A 84 -1.29 25.11 5.25
CA HIS A 84 -0.57 25.74 4.13
C HIS A 84 -1.53 26.32 3.07
N ALA A 85 -2.59 25.59 2.71
CA ALA A 85 -3.62 26.10 1.81
C ALA A 85 -4.35 27.31 2.39
N SER A 86 -4.67 27.29 3.69
CA SER A 86 -5.32 28.43 4.36
C SER A 86 -4.45 29.68 4.41
N PHE A 87 -3.13 29.51 4.59
CA PHE A 87 -2.17 30.62 4.57
C PHE A 87 -2.02 31.23 3.17
N LEU A 88 -2.00 30.40 2.12
CA LEU A 88 -1.98 30.87 0.73
C LEU A 88 -3.30 31.50 0.26
N SER A 89 -4.42 31.21 0.92
CA SER A 89 -5.73 31.77 0.58
C SER A 89 -6.04 33.14 1.21
N PHE A 90 -5.15 33.63 2.07
CA PHE A 90 -5.33 34.88 2.83
C PHE A 90 -4.39 36.03 2.37
N ASP A 91 -3.58 35.78 1.34
CA ASP A 91 -2.78 36.77 0.59
C ASP A 91 -3.47 37.02 -0.78
#